data_AF-A0A521G1W1-F1
#
_entry.id   AF-A0A521G1W1-F1
#
_cell.length_a   1.000
_cell.length_b   1.000
_cell.length_c   1.000
_cell.angle_alpha   90.00
_cell.angle_beta   90.00
_cell.angle_gamma   90.00
#
_symmetry.space_group_name_H-M   'P 1'
#
loop_
_entity.id
_entity.type
_entity.pdbx_description
1 polymer ?
#
loop_
_entity_poly.entity_id
_entity_poly.type
_entity_poly.pdbx_seq_one_letter_code
_entity_poly.pdbx_strand_id
1 'polypeptide(L)'
;MKKRPRIIQKTKSLLQKEISSICPFCDNEDVDHFHFHHIDENPENNDMLNLLMLCPICHSKITKGDITREDVERKKRDISTNQKDVLLFFQEIAPLVFDLIIFGEQEKDRSINPWVSRLESRYSEISNELRRLAIKDVSIQKGWTVLLDELAKSIDNFVNREVCLYRGLTEDIKDAVEKAKHLKVSIIDPFFASQRAPLTLKKDFAMQLRMLKSLNDRAEMMLNEGKIEELQGKVSEIGHDLLILSMYNTEDFPKAIKGKLYSISREIHLMETKRNNHSFDRQESFRNRLNELSGQLNALAVELPNVTYAAN
;
A
#
# COMPACT_ATOMS: atom_id res chain seq x y z
N MET A 1 9.60 -6.54 49.16
CA MET A 1 9.98 -6.02 47.82
C MET A 1 8.79 -6.19 46.88
N LYS A 2 8.32 -5.12 46.23
CA LYS A 2 7.30 -5.26 45.17
C LYS A 2 7.90 -6.08 44.02
N LYS A 3 7.13 -7.03 43.50
CA LYS A 3 7.55 -7.85 42.35
C LYS A 3 7.55 -6.98 41.11
N ARG A 4 8.68 -6.89 40.40
CA ARG A 4 8.79 -6.12 39.15
C ARG A 4 7.79 -6.64 38.12
N PRO A 5 7.02 -5.77 37.44
CA PRO A 5 6.12 -6.19 36.37
C PRO A 5 6.91 -6.86 35.26
N ARG A 6 6.45 -8.03 34.80
CA ARG A 6 7.09 -8.75 33.70
C ARG A 6 6.79 -8.04 32.38
N ILE A 7 7.81 -7.75 31.58
CA ILE A 7 7.63 -7.30 30.19
C ILE A 7 7.06 -8.47 29.38
N ILE A 8 5.93 -8.23 28.72
CA ILE A 8 5.24 -9.27 27.94
C ILE A 8 6.04 -9.63 26.68
N GLN A 9 5.98 -10.89 26.26
CA GLN A 9 6.73 -11.40 25.10
C GLN A 9 6.45 -10.60 23.81
N LYS A 10 5.21 -10.13 23.64
CA LYS A 10 4.82 -9.28 22.52
C LYS A 10 5.64 -7.98 22.46
N THR A 11 5.89 -7.34 23.60
CA THR A 11 6.72 -6.12 23.68
C THR A 11 8.15 -6.43 23.28
N LYS A 12 8.71 -7.58 23.70
CA LYS A 12 10.03 -8.04 23.24
C LYS A 12 10.11 -8.11 21.73
N SER A 13 9.15 -8.79 21.08
CA SER A 13 9.12 -8.94 19.63
C SER A 13 8.99 -7.59 18.90
N LEU A 14 8.24 -6.64 19.46
CA LEU A 14 8.10 -5.30 18.87
C LEU A 14 9.39 -4.48 18.99
N LEU A 15 10.03 -4.45 20.16
CA LEU A 15 11.31 -3.76 20.36
C LEU A 15 12.44 -4.38 19.53
N GLN A 16 12.42 -5.70 19.36
CA GLN A 16 13.36 -6.39 18.48
C GLN A 16 13.22 -5.97 17.01
N LYS A 17 11.97 -5.93 16.52
CA LYS A 17 11.69 -5.38 15.18
C LYS A 17 12.09 -3.91 15.09
N GLU A 18 11.88 -3.13 16.16
CA GLU A 18 12.15 -1.71 16.20
C GLU A 18 13.62 -1.39 15.88
N ILE A 19 14.54 -2.14 16.50
CA ILE A 19 15.98 -2.00 16.29
C ILE A 19 16.51 -2.84 15.12
N SER A 20 15.62 -3.46 14.33
CA SER A 20 15.97 -4.38 13.25
C SER A 20 16.91 -5.51 13.67
N SER A 21 16.77 -6.03 14.89
CA SER A 21 17.65 -7.07 15.47
C SER A 21 19.14 -6.68 15.57
N ILE A 22 19.48 -5.39 15.53
CA ILE A 22 20.87 -4.91 15.67
C ILE A 22 20.94 -3.93 16.84
N CYS A 23 21.98 -4.02 17.66
CA CYS A 23 22.18 -3.09 18.78
C CYS A 23 22.33 -1.65 18.26
N PRO A 24 21.49 -0.69 18.69
CA PRO A 24 21.50 0.70 18.23
C PRO A 24 22.82 1.49 18.41
N PHE A 25 23.76 0.97 19.20
CA PHE A 25 24.99 1.65 19.61
C PHE A 25 26.29 0.95 19.17
N CYS A 26 26.26 -0.31 18.76
CA CYS A 26 27.51 -1.05 18.50
C CYS A 26 27.41 -2.21 17.49
N ASP A 27 26.39 -2.22 16.63
CA ASP A 27 26.22 -3.19 15.53
C ASP A 27 26.23 -4.68 15.92
N ASN A 28 26.11 -5.01 17.21
CA ASN A 28 26.00 -6.39 17.68
C ASN A 28 24.66 -6.97 17.21
N GLU A 29 24.64 -8.18 16.67
CA GLU A 29 23.46 -8.89 16.14
C GLU A 29 23.00 -10.08 17.01
N ASP A 30 23.65 -10.34 18.14
CA ASP A 30 23.35 -11.46 19.05
C ASP A 30 22.11 -11.18 19.92
N VAL A 31 20.95 -11.23 19.28
CA VAL A 31 19.68 -10.77 19.87
C VAL A 31 19.23 -11.59 21.07
N ASP A 32 19.67 -12.85 21.18
CA ASP A 32 19.29 -13.74 22.27
C ASP A 32 19.80 -13.24 23.64
N HIS A 33 20.87 -12.44 23.62
CA HIS A 33 21.45 -11.83 24.80
C HIS A 33 21.07 -10.37 25.01
N PHE A 34 20.11 -9.83 24.27
CA PHE A 34 19.73 -8.43 24.46
C PHE A 34 18.92 -8.23 25.74
N HIS A 35 19.14 -7.10 26.39
CA HIS A 35 18.48 -6.65 27.60
C HIS A 35 17.54 -5.48 27.31
N PHE A 36 16.52 -5.32 28.14
CA PHE A 36 15.66 -4.13 28.15
C PHE A 36 16.29 -3.05 29.02
N HIS A 37 16.41 -1.85 28.46
CA HIS A 37 16.78 -0.65 29.18
C HIS A 37 15.56 0.28 29.28
N HIS A 38 15.21 0.67 30.50
CA HIS A 38 14.21 1.69 30.80
C HIS A 38 14.87 3.07 30.77
N ILE A 39 14.45 3.93 29.84
CA ILE A 39 15.06 5.25 29.60
C ILE A 39 14.88 6.18 30.81
N ASP A 40 13.74 6.08 31.50
CA ASP A 40 13.45 6.80 32.73
C ASP A 40 14.02 6.17 34.00
N GLU A 41 14.77 5.06 33.86
CA GLU A 41 15.33 4.25 34.96
C GLU A 41 14.29 3.63 35.90
N ASN A 42 12.99 3.74 35.58
CA ASN A 42 11.90 3.18 36.37
C ASN A 42 11.48 1.80 35.83
N PRO A 43 11.82 0.69 36.52
CA PRO A 43 11.50 -0.66 36.05
C PRO A 43 9.99 -1.01 36.10
N GLU A 44 9.15 -0.14 36.68
CA GLU A 44 7.69 -0.31 36.65
C GLU A 44 7.07 0.28 35.36
N ASN A 45 7.78 1.15 34.63
CA ASN A 45 7.29 1.81 33.44
C ASN A 45 7.61 1.03 32.15
N ASN A 46 6.75 0.07 31.81
CA ASN A 46 6.91 -0.79 30.62
C ASN A 46 6.32 -0.22 29.32
N ASP A 47 6.17 1.11 29.21
CA ASP A 47 5.76 1.74 27.95
C ASP A 47 6.80 1.48 26.85
N MET A 48 6.37 1.16 25.62
CA MET A 48 7.28 0.90 24.49
C MET A 48 8.17 2.10 24.17
N LEU A 49 7.67 3.33 24.35
CA LEU A 49 8.44 4.55 24.13
C LEU A 49 9.54 4.74 25.19
N ASN A 50 9.36 4.16 26.37
CA ASN A 50 10.33 4.20 27.47
C ASN A 50 11.33 3.02 27.44
N LEU A 51 11.16 2.05 26.54
CA LEU A 51 12.01 0.87 26.46
C LEU A 51 12.92 0.93 25.24
N LEU A 52 14.18 0.52 25.43
CA LEU A 52 15.13 0.27 24.35
C LEU A 52 15.78 -1.09 24.55
N MET A 53 15.90 -1.87 23.49
CA MET A 53 16.52 -3.19 23.55
C MET A 53 17.97 -3.11 23.08
N LEU A 54 18.90 -3.64 23.87
CA LEU A 54 20.34 -3.39 23.74
C LEU A 54 21.17 -4.65 24.02
N CYS A 55 22.35 -4.76 23.43
CA CYS A 55 23.30 -5.79 23.84
C CYS A 55 23.78 -5.55 25.30
N PRO A 56 24.28 -6.58 26.01
CA PRO A 56 24.72 -6.44 27.40
C PRO A 56 25.80 -5.39 27.61
N ILE A 57 26.68 -5.19 26.62
CA ILE A 57 27.78 -4.23 26.67
C ILE A 57 27.25 -2.80 26.68
N CYS A 58 26.39 -2.44 25.72
CA CYS A 58 25.81 -1.11 25.64
C CYS A 58 24.87 -0.83 26.82
N HIS A 59 24.11 -1.83 27.28
CA HIS A 59 23.31 -1.72 28.49
C HIS A 59 24.17 -1.37 29.72
N SER A 60 25.32 -2.04 29.88
CA SER A 60 26.29 -1.76 30.96
C SER A 60 26.89 -0.36 30.85
N LYS A 61 27.26 0.07 29.64
CA LYS A 61 27.78 1.43 29.37
C LYS A 61 26.78 2.51 29.78
N ILE A 62 25.50 2.35 29.47
CA ILE A 62 24.46 3.30 29.90
C ILE A 62 24.35 3.30 31.43
N THR A 63 24.29 2.13 32.07
CA THR A 63 24.18 2.01 33.53
C THR A 63 25.37 2.68 34.25
N LYS A 64 26.55 2.69 33.63
CA LYS A 64 27.76 3.34 34.15
C LYS A 64 27.86 4.83 33.80
N GLY A 65 27.00 5.34 32.93
CA GLY A 65 27.03 6.72 32.44
C GLY A 65 28.01 6.98 31.27
N ASP A 66 28.61 5.94 30.68
CA ASP A 66 29.47 6.07 29.49
C ASP A 66 28.66 6.47 28.24
N ILE A 67 27.37 6.11 28.22
CA ILE A 67 26.38 6.59 27.28
C ILE A 67 25.34 7.35 28.11
N THR A 68 25.16 8.63 27.82
CA THR A 68 24.28 9.49 28.63
C THR A 68 22.81 9.18 28.37
N ARG A 69 21.93 9.56 29.31
CA ARG A 69 20.48 9.45 29.12
C ARG A 69 20.03 10.22 27.88
N GLU A 70 20.60 11.40 27.66
CA GLU A 70 20.33 12.24 26.49
C GLU A 70 20.68 11.54 25.18
N ASP A 71 21.78 10.79 25.14
CA ASP A 71 22.18 9.98 23.98
C ASP A 71 21.18 8.84 23.72
N VAL A 72 20.69 8.19 24.78
CA VAL A 72 19.67 7.12 24.69
C VAL A 72 18.34 7.68 24.18
N GLU A 73 17.88 8.78 24.75
CA GLU A 73 16.67 9.47 24.31
C GLU A 73 16.77 9.93 22.85
N ARG A 74 17.91 10.49 22.45
CA ARG A 74 18.18 10.87 21.06
C ARG A 74 18.13 9.64 20.15
N LYS A 75 18.85 8.57 20.50
CA LYS A 75 18.87 7.33 19.71
C LYS A 75 17.47 6.72 19.56
N LYS A 76 16.66 6.70 20.62
CA LYS A 76 15.27 6.21 20.58
C LYS A 76 14.40 7.03 19.62
N ARG A 77 14.52 8.37 19.68
CA ARG A 77 13.84 9.28 18.76
C ARG A 77 14.28 9.06 17.31
N ASP A 78 15.57 8.86 17.06
CA ASP A 78 16.10 8.64 15.71
C ASP A 78 15.55 7.34 15.11
N ILE A 79 15.50 6.26 15.89
CA ILE A 79 14.92 4.97 15.45
C ILE A 79 13.44 5.13 15.11
N SER A 80 12.68 5.82 15.98
CA SER A 80 11.25 6.06 15.80
C SER A 80 10.96 6.92 14.57
N THR A 81 11.74 7.98 14.37
CA THR A 81 11.64 8.89 13.22
C THR A 81 11.94 8.14 11.93
N ASN A 82 13.03 7.37 11.87
CA ASN A 82 13.39 6.59 10.70
C ASN A 82 12.29 5.59 10.29
N GLN A 83 11.66 4.91 11.26
CA GLN A 83 10.54 4.03 10.95
C GLN A 83 9.32 4.76 10.40
N LYS A 84 9.00 5.93 10.95
CA LYS A 84 7.91 6.76 10.45
C LYS A 84 8.19 7.23 9.03
N ASP A 85 9.41 7.67 8.74
CA ASP A 85 9.80 8.14 7.41
C ASP A 85 9.78 7.00 6.40
N VAL A 86 10.23 5.80 6.78
CA VAL A 86 10.10 4.59 5.96
C VAL A 86 8.62 4.26 5.70
N LEU A 87 7.76 4.33 6.71
CA LEU A 87 6.32 4.09 6.53
C LEU A 87 5.69 5.11 5.59
N LEU A 88 5.96 6.40 5.77
CA LEU A 88 5.48 7.47 4.89
C LEU A 88 5.98 7.27 3.46
N PHE A 89 7.25 6.90 3.31
CA PHE A 89 7.82 6.54 2.01
C PHE A 89 7.02 5.42 1.33
N PHE A 90 6.69 4.35 2.05
CA PHE A 90 5.91 3.24 1.52
C PHE A 90 4.45 3.60 1.19
N GLN A 91 3.86 4.52 1.96
CA GLN A 91 2.52 5.06 1.68
C GLN A 91 2.50 5.90 0.40
N GLU A 92 3.60 6.57 0.07
CA GLU A 92 3.72 7.34 -1.18
C GLU A 92 4.04 6.46 -2.40
N ILE A 93 4.97 5.50 -2.27
CA ILE A 93 5.42 4.71 -3.43
C ILE A 93 4.44 3.60 -3.84
N ALA A 94 3.77 2.94 -2.88
CA ALA A 94 2.97 1.77 -3.19
C ALA A 94 1.81 2.07 -4.16
N PRO A 95 1.02 3.14 -3.97
CA PRO A 95 -0.03 3.51 -4.93
C PRO A 95 0.52 3.77 -6.33
N LEU A 96 1.67 4.43 -6.47
CA LEU A 96 2.26 4.71 -7.79
C LEU A 96 2.65 3.43 -8.53
N VAL A 97 3.26 2.48 -7.82
CA VAL A 97 3.65 1.18 -8.38
C VAL A 97 2.42 0.35 -8.72
N PHE A 98 1.39 0.39 -7.89
CA PHE A 98 0.15 -0.34 -8.11
C PHE A 98 -0.62 0.21 -9.31
N ASP A 99 -0.75 1.53 -9.43
CA ASP A 99 -1.37 2.18 -10.58
C ASP A 99 -0.68 1.75 -11.88
N LEU A 100 0.65 1.81 -11.93
CA LEU A 100 1.42 1.41 -13.11
C LEU A 100 1.15 -0.04 -13.52
N ILE A 101 1.09 -0.96 -12.56
CA ILE A 101 0.76 -2.37 -12.82
C ILE A 101 -0.68 -2.50 -13.30
N ILE A 102 -1.63 -1.89 -12.59
CA ILE A 102 -3.08 -1.95 -12.88
C ILE A 102 -3.36 -1.46 -14.30
N PHE A 103 -2.86 -0.27 -14.64
CA PHE A 103 -3.08 0.31 -15.96
C PHE A 103 -2.36 -0.45 -17.06
N GLY A 104 -1.13 -0.89 -16.81
CA GLY A 104 -0.37 -1.69 -17.77
C GLY A 104 -1.02 -3.05 -18.08
N GLU A 105 -1.62 -3.70 -17.09
CA GLU A 105 -2.36 -4.96 -17.27
C GLU A 105 -3.73 -4.77 -17.96
N GLN A 106 -4.22 -3.52 -18.04
CA GLN A 106 -5.48 -3.15 -18.68
C GLN A 106 -5.30 -2.43 -20.02
N GLU A 107 -4.08 -2.33 -20.53
CA GLU A 107 -3.75 -1.61 -21.76
C GLU A 107 -4.64 -2.03 -22.95
N LYS A 108 -4.86 -3.34 -23.11
CA LYS A 108 -5.73 -3.88 -24.17
C LYS A 108 -7.17 -3.38 -24.08
N ASP A 109 -7.71 -3.24 -22.87
CA ASP A 109 -9.08 -2.78 -22.60
C ASP A 109 -9.22 -1.25 -22.66
N ARG A 110 -8.09 -0.52 -22.69
CA ARG A 110 -7.99 0.94 -22.63
C ARG A 110 -7.32 1.55 -23.87
N SER A 111 -7.20 0.78 -24.94
CA SER A 111 -6.49 1.14 -26.18
C SER A 111 -7.24 2.12 -27.09
N ILE A 112 -8.25 2.84 -26.58
CA ILE A 112 -9.08 3.78 -27.35
C ILE A 112 -9.12 5.13 -26.64
N ASN A 113 -8.98 6.23 -27.38
CA ASN A 113 -9.16 7.59 -26.86
C ASN A 113 -10.53 7.75 -26.15
N PRO A 114 -10.64 8.43 -24.99
CA PRO A 114 -9.67 9.33 -24.34
C PRO A 114 -8.69 8.68 -23.38
N TRP A 115 -8.70 7.35 -23.27
CA TRP A 115 -7.95 6.64 -22.23
C TRP A 115 -6.44 6.74 -22.41
N VAL A 116 -5.96 6.71 -23.65
CA VAL A 116 -4.52 6.84 -23.95
C VAL A 116 -3.96 8.15 -23.43
N SER A 117 -4.63 9.29 -23.69
CA SER A 117 -4.14 10.60 -23.21
C SER A 117 -4.19 10.71 -21.69
N ARG A 118 -5.20 10.12 -21.03
CA ARG A 118 -5.23 10.05 -19.55
C ARG A 118 -4.07 9.18 -19.03
N LEU A 119 -3.78 8.08 -19.70
CA LEU A 119 -2.71 7.16 -19.35
C LEU A 119 -1.33 7.83 -19.47
N GLU A 120 -1.07 8.54 -20.57
CA GLU A 120 0.16 9.32 -20.78
C GLU A 120 0.36 10.36 -19.68
N SER A 121 -0.68 11.15 -19.39
CA SER A 121 -0.65 12.13 -18.30
C SER A 121 -0.31 11.46 -16.96
N ARG A 122 -1.02 10.37 -16.64
CA ARG A 122 -0.81 9.65 -15.38
C ARG A 122 0.59 9.04 -15.29
N TYR A 123 1.12 8.50 -16.37
CA TYR A 123 2.46 7.90 -16.40
C TYR A 123 3.55 8.98 -16.31
N SER A 124 3.34 10.15 -16.91
CA SER A 124 4.23 11.30 -16.73
C SER A 124 4.29 11.74 -15.25
N GLU A 125 3.13 11.84 -14.59
CA GLU A 125 3.05 12.12 -13.15
C GLU A 125 3.79 11.07 -12.32
N ILE A 126 3.51 9.78 -12.55
CA ILE A 126 4.16 8.68 -11.83
C ILE A 126 5.68 8.74 -12.00
N SER A 127 6.16 8.95 -13.23
CA SER A 127 7.60 9.06 -13.53
C SER A 127 8.27 10.18 -12.74
N ASN A 128 7.63 11.36 -12.67
CA ASN A 128 8.14 12.50 -11.90
C ASN A 128 8.14 12.22 -10.39
N GLU A 129 7.07 11.62 -9.87
CA GLU A 129 6.99 11.25 -8.46
C GLU A 129 8.01 10.19 -8.07
N LEU A 130 8.29 9.21 -8.93
CA LEU A 130 9.34 8.22 -8.70
C LEU A 130 10.73 8.87 -8.61
N ARG A 131 11.05 9.85 -9.46
CA ARG A 131 12.31 10.61 -9.34
C ARG A 131 12.38 11.41 -8.06
N ARG A 132 11.29 12.06 -7.66
CA ARG A 132 11.19 12.78 -6.37
C ARG A 132 11.42 11.84 -5.19
N LEU A 133 10.86 10.64 -5.24
CA LEU A 133 11.06 9.61 -4.22
C LEU A 133 12.49 9.05 -4.24
N ALA A 134 13.12 8.93 -5.41
CA ALA A 134 14.49 8.41 -5.56
C ALA A 134 15.55 9.24 -4.83
N ILE A 135 15.33 10.55 -4.70
CA ILE A 135 16.25 11.49 -4.04
C ILE A 135 15.97 11.69 -2.54
N LYS A 136 14.96 11.03 -1.97
CA LYS A 136 14.71 11.10 -0.52
C LYS A 136 15.78 10.34 0.27
N ASP A 137 16.08 10.82 1.47
CA ASP A 137 17.05 10.18 2.38
C ASP A 137 16.77 8.70 2.62
N VAL A 138 15.49 8.33 2.78
CA VAL A 138 15.07 6.92 2.92
C VAL A 138 15.53 6.08 1.72
N SER A 139 15.33 6.56 0.50
CA SER A 139 15.78 5.85 -0.72
C SER A 139 17.28 5.73 -0.79
N ILE A 140 18.01 6.80 -0.45
CA ILE A 140 19.48 6.81 -0.47
C ILE A 140 20.03 5.82 0.56
N GLN A 141 19.56 5.89 1.81
CA GLN A 141 19.97 5.02 2.90
C GLN A 141 19.67 3.54 2.63
N LYS A 142 18.57 3.26 1.92
CA LYS A 142 18.16 1.89 1.59
C LYS A 142 18.68 1.40 0.24
N GLY A 143 19.39 2.25 -0.52
CA GLY A 143 19.95 1.90 -1.83
C GLY A 143 18.89 1.74 -2.94
N TRP A 144 17.72 2.38 -2.80
CA TRP A 144 16.60 2.26 -3.76
C TRP A 144 16.65 3.28 -4.89
N THR A 145 17.52 4.29 -4.81
CA THR A 145 17.62 5.37 -5.80
C THR A 145 17.74 4.87 -7.24
N VAL A 146 18.61 3.88 -7.48
CA VAL A 146 18.83 3.32 -8.84
C VAL A 146 17.57 2.63 -9.37
N LEU A 147 16.91 1.81 -8.54
CA LEU A 147 15.72 1.07 -8.95
C LEU A 147 14.56 2.01 -9.33
N LEU A 148 14.37 3.09 -8.58
CA LEU A 148 13.31 4.06 -8.82
C LEU A 148 13.57 4.91 -10.07
N ASP A 149 14.83 5.31 -10.27
CA ASP A 149 15.25 6.04 -11.47
C ASP A 149 15.15 5.19 -12.74
N GLU A 150 15.54 3.91 -12.67
CA GLU A 150 15.37 2.98 -13.78
C GLU A 150 13.91 2.73 -14.15
N LEU A 151 13.02 2.62 -13.14
CA LEU A 151 11.59 2.51 -13.38
C LEU A 151 11.04 3.79 -14.03
N ALA A 152 11.40 4.96 -13.52
CA ALA A 152 10.99 6.25 -14.08
C ALA A 152 11.46 6.41 -15.55
N LYS A 153 12.69 6.00 -15.87
CA LYS A 153 13.22 6.00 -17.25
C LYS A 153 12.43 5.09 -18.19
N SER A 154 12.02 3.90 -17.74
CA SER A 154 11.17 3.03 -18.55
C SER A 154 9.80 3.64 -18.84
N ILE A 155 9.24 4.38 -17.87
CA ILE A 155 7.98 5.10 -18.06
C ILE A 155 8.17 6.25 -19.06
N ASP A 156 9.27 7.00 -18.96
CA ASP A 156 9.57 8.07 -19.93
C ASP A 156 9.71 7.56 -21.35
N ASN A 157 10.31 6.38 -21.56
CA ASN A 157 10.41 5.78 -22.89
C ASN A 157 9.03 5.55 -23.51
N PHE A 158 8.03 5.21 -22.68
CA PHE A 158 6.65 5.12 -23.11
C PHE A 158 6.03 6.50 -23.39
N VAL A 159 6.14 7.44 -22.45
CA VAL A 159 5.50 8.77 -22.55
C VAL A 159 6.06 9.61 -23.71
N ASN A 160 7.35 9.49 -24.00
CA ASN A 160 8.03 10.29 -25.02
C ASN A 160 7.96 9.70 -26.44
N ARG A 161 7.46 8.47 -26.60
CA ARG A 161 7.20 7.95 -27.95
C ARG A 161 6.03 8.74 -28.53
N GLU A 162 6.28 9.42 -29.65
CA GLU A 162 5.18 9.91 -30.48
C GLU A 162 4.23 8.73 -30.70
N VAL A 163 2.98 8.88 -30.27
CA VAL A 163 1.90 7.91 -30.48
C VAL A 163 1.47 7.95 -31.96
N CYS A 164 2.46 7.80 -32.83
CA CYS A 164 2.33 7.56 -34.24
C CYS A 164 1.96 6.07 -34.38
N LEU A 165 0.67 5.81 -34.29
CA LEU A 165 -0.02 4.55 -34.61
C LEU A 165 0.08 3.48 -33.50
N TYR A 166 -1.08 3.14 -32.94
CA TYR A 166 -1.41 2.16 -31.88
C TYR A 166 -0.72 0.77 -31.94
N ARG A 167 0.14 0.48 -32.92
CA ARG A 167 0.94 -0.75 -33.01
C ARG A 167 2.33 -0.52 -32.40
N GLY A 168 2.43 -0.50 -31.08
CA GLY A 168 3.75 -0.39 -30.44
C GLY A 168 3.75 -0.07 -28.95
N LEU A 169 2.61 0.33 -28.37
CA LEU A 169 2.49 0.62 -26.93
C LEU A 169 2.93 -0.55 -26.04
N THR A 170 2.91 -1.79 -26.56
CA THR A 170 3.01 -2.99 -25.73
C THR A 170 4.38 -3.23 -25.14
N GLU A 171 5.49 -2.95 -25.82
CA GLU A 171 6.82 -3.39 -25.31
C GLU A 171 7.38 -2.47 -24.22
N ASP A 172 7.31 -1.14 -24.39
CA ASP A 172 7.83 -0.22 -23.35
C ASP A 172 6.95 -0.23 -22.09
N ILE A 173 5.62 -0.33 -22.24
CA ILE A 173 4.72 -0.52 -21.09
C ILE A 173 5.05 -1.84 -20.39
N LYS A 174 5.27 -2.94 -21.12
CA LYS A 174 5.62 -4.22 -20.51
C LYS A 174 6.91 -4.11 -19.69
N ASP A 175 7.95 -3.47 -20.21
CA ASP A 175 9.20 -3.26 -19.46
C ASP A 175 8.94 -2.48 -18.16
N ALA A 176 8.20 -1.36 -18.22
CA ALA A 176 7.84 -0.58 -17.04
C ALA A 176 7.02 -1.40 -16.02
N VAL A 177 6.04 -2.19 -16.50
CA VAL A 177 5.20 -3.05 -15.65
C VAL A 177 6.01 -4.17 -14.99
N GLU A 178 6.92 -4.82 -15.72
CA GLU A 178 7.75 -5.87 -15.14
C GLU A 178 8.74 -5.31 -14.09
N LYS A 179 9.32 -4.13 -14.34
CA LYS A 179 10.11 -3.43 -13.32
C LYS A 179 9.27 -3.02 -12.10
N ALA A 180 8.03 -2.56 -12.31
CA ALA A 180 7.10 -2.24 -11.23
C ALA A 180 6.74 -3.48 -10.39
N LYS A 181 6.48 -4.63 -11.03
CA LYS A 181 6.24 -5.91 -10.36
C LYS A 181 7.47 -6.37 -9.57
N HIS A 182 8.66 -6.24 -10.14
CA HIS A 182 9.91 -6.55 -9.45
C HIS A 182 10.08 -5.67 -8.20
N LEU A 183 9.88 -4.35 -8.33
CA LEU A 183 9.92 -3.39 -7.22
C LEU A 183 8.89 -3.74 -6.14
N LYS A 184 7.67 -4.11 -6.55
CA LYS A 184 6.62 -4.57 -5.63
C LYS A 184 7.07 -5.77 -4.81
N VAL A 185 7.55 -6.83 -5.46
CA VAL A 185 7.92 -8.09 -4.79
C VAL A 185 9.16 -7.93 -3.92
N SER A 186 10.16 -7.16 -4.38
CA SER A 186 11.45 -7.01 -3.67
C SER A 186 11.42 -6.01 -2.53
N ILE A 187 10.58 -4.97 -2.59
CA ILE A 187 10.62 -3.84 -1.64
C ILE A 187 9.28 -3.66 -0.91
N ILE A 188 8.17 -3.57 -1.65
CA ILE A 188 6.85 -3.23 -1.08
C ILE A 188 6.26 -4.40 -0.29
N ASP A 189 6.21 -5.59 -0.87
CA ASP A 189 5.58 -6.76 -0.26
C ASP A 189 6.25 -7.19 1.06
N PRO A 190 7.61 -7.25 1.16
CA PRO A 190 8.27 -7.57 2.43
C PRO A 190 7.96 -6.54 3.53
N PHE A 191 7.89 -5.26 3.17
CA PHE A 191 7.53 -4.22 4.12
C PHE A 191 6.12 -4.44 4.68
N PHE A 192 5.11 -4.54 3.81
CA PHE A 192 3.71 -4.71 4.25
C PHE A 192 3.41 -6.09 4.88
N ALA A 193 4.21 -7.12 4.57
CA ALA A 193 4.12 -8.41 5.25
C ALA A 193 4.71 -8.37 6.67
N SER A 194 5.79 -7.60 6.89
CA SER A 194 6.44 -7.49 8.19
C SER A 194 5.73 -6.54 9.16
N GLN A 195 5.05 -5.54 8.61
CA GLN A 195 4.19 -4.62 9.34
C GLN A 195 2.86 -5.29 9.62
N ARG A 196 2.29 -5.01 10.80
CA ARG A 196 0.85 -5.27 10.97
C ARG A 196 0.17 -4.41 9.93
N ALA A 197 -0.62 -5.03 9.05
CA ALA A 197 -1.39 -4.32 8.05
C ALA A 197 -1.99 -3.06 8.69
N PRO A 198 -1.92 -1.89 8.04
CA PRO A 198 -2.59 -0.72 8.55
C PRO A 198 -4.02 -1.12 8.89
N LEU A 199 -4.46 -0.91 10.14
CA LEU A 199 -5.85 -1.11 10.56
C LEU A 199 -6.87 -0.44 9.61
N THR A 200 -6.37 0.45 8.74
CA THR A 200 -7.10 1.11 7.67
C THR A 200 -7.53 0.16 6.54
N LEU A 201 -6.79 -0.88 6.12
CA LEU A 201 -7.15 -1.62 4.90
C LEU A 201 -8.55 -2.26 4.95
N LYS A 202 -8.93 -2.85 6.08
CA LYS A 202 -10.30 -3.38 6.27
C LYS A 202 -11.34 -2.27 6.32
N LYS A 203 -11.00 -1.13 6.94
CA LYS A 203 -11.86 0.04 7.02
C LYS A 203 -12.07 0.66 5.64
N ASP A 204 -11.01 0.74 4.84
CA ASP A 204 -10.99 1.26 3.49
C ASP A 204 -11.80 0.33 2.57
N PHE A 205 -11.58 -0.98 2.64
CA PHE A 205 -12.42 -1.95 1.95
C PHE A 205 -13.91 -1.82 2.31
N ALA A 206 -14.24 -1.75 3.60
CA ALA A 206 -15.62 -1.57 4.06
C ALA A 206 -16.20 -0.21 3.63
N MET A 207 -15.38 0.84 3.54
CA MET A 207 -15.78 2.15 3.04
C MET A 207 -16.13 2.07 1.55
N GLN A 208 -15.28 1.45 0.74
CA GLN A 208 -15.52 1.27 -0.69
C GLN A 208 -16.78 0.44 -0.96
N LEU A 209 -17.03 -0.60 -0.16
CA LEU A 209 -18.27 -1.38 -0.22
C LEU A 209 -19.52 -0.54 0.03
N ARG A 210 -19.51 0.29 1.07
CA ARG A 210 -20.63 1.19 1.38
C ARG A 210 -20.86 2.20 0.27
N MET A 211 -19.78 2.75 -0.29
CA MET A 211 -19.86 3.68 -1.42
C MET A 211 -20.44 3.01 -2.66
N LEU A 212 -19.98 1.79 -3.00
CA LEU A 212 -20.49 1.02 -4.13
C LEU A 212 -21.97 0.69 -3.96
N LYS A 213 -22.37 0.24 -2.77
CA LYS A 213 -23.77 -0.02 -2.45
C LYS A 213 -24.62 1.24 -2.60
N SER A 214 -24.19 2.36 -2.02
CA SER A 214 -24.89 3.65 -2.12
C SER A 214 -25.03 4.14 -3.56
N LEU A 215 -24.05 3.89 -4.42
CA LEU A 215 -24.14 4.19 -5.85
C LEU A 215 -25.08 3.24 -6.56
N ASN A 216 -25.02 1.94 -6.26
CA ASN A 216 -25.90 0.94 -6.83
C ASN A 216 -27.37 1.22 -6.51
N ASP A 217 -27.68 1.57 -5.26
CA ASP A 217 -29.03 1.92 -4.79
C ASP A 217 -29.59 3.16 -5.53
N ARG A 218 -28.73 4.06 -6.01
CA ARG A 218 -29.11 5.28 -6.75
C ARG A 218 -28.91 5.17 -8.26
N ALA A 219 -28.42 4.04 -8.77
CA ALA A 219 -28.02 3.89 -10.16
C ALA A 219 -29.19 4.14 -11.11
N GLU A 220 -30.38 3.61 -10.80
CA GLU A 220 -31.58 3.78 -11.64
C GLU A 220 -32.00 5.25 -11.77
N MET A 221 -31.99 6.00 -10.67
CA MET A 221 -32.27 7.44 -10.69
C MET A 221 -31.24 8.20 -11.54
N MET A 222 -29.95 7.93 -11.37
CA MET A 222 -28.89 8.57 -12.16
C MET A 222 -29.00 8.25 -13.65
N LEU A 223 -29.38 7.01 -14.01
CA LEU A 223 -29.60 6.59 -15.39
C LEU A 223 -30.81 7.30 -16.01
N ASN A 224 -31.92 7.42 -15.27
CA ASN A 224 -33.12 8.15 -15.69
C ASN A 224 -32.86 9.65 -15.88
N GLU A 225 -31.92 10.22 -15.13
CA GLU A 225 -31.45 11.61 -15.27
C GLU A 225 -30.41 11.79 -16.38
N GLY A 226 -30.02 10.73 -17.11
CA GLY A 226 -29.01 10.79 -18.16
C GLY A 226 -27.57 10.96 -17.64
N LYS A 227 -27.31 10.69 -16.36
CA LYS A 227 -25.99 10.82 -15.70
C LYS A 227 -25.16 9.53 -15.76
N ILE A 228 -25.19 8.81 -16.89
CA ILE A 228 -24.50 7.52 -17.02
C ILE A 228 -22.98 7.68 -16.92
N GLU A 229 -22.40 8.73 -17.52
CA GLU A 229 -20.95 8.97 -17.47
C GLU A 229 -20.47 9.27 -16.04
N GLU A 230 -21.23 10.05 -15.27
CA GLU A 230 -20.92 10.33 -13.87
C GLU A 230 -20.97 9.05 -13.02
N LEU A 231 -22.01 8.23 -13.23
CA LEU A 231 -22.15 6.94 -12.55
C LEU A 231 -21.00 5.99 -12.92
N GLN A 232 -20.65 5.90 -14.20
CA GLN A 232 -19.53 5.09 -14.71
C GLN A 232 -18.19 5.52 -14.10
N GLY A 233 -17.91 6.82 -14.06
CA GLY A 233 -16.69 7.36 -13.48
C GLY A 233 -16.56 7.03 -11.99
N LYS A 234 -17.63 7.26 -11.21
CA LYS A 234 -17.64 6.94 -9.75
C LYS A 234 -17.50 5.45 -9.47
N VAL A 235 -18.15 4.61 -10.25
CA VAL A 235 -18.01 3.15 -10.13
C VAL A 235 -16.58 2.73 -10.49
N SER A 236 -15.98 3.33 -11.54
CA SER A 236 -14.61 3.04 -11.95
C SER A 236 -13.59 3.44 -10.88
N GLU A 237 -13.76 4.60 -10.26
CA GLU A 237 -12.95 5.08 -9.13
C GLU A 237 -12.95 4.09 -7.96
N ILE A 238 -14.15 3.61 -7.56
CA ILE A 238 -14.26 2.59 -6.50
C ILE A 238 -13.57 1.28 -6.91
N GLY A 239 -13.75 0.86 -8.17
CA GLY A 239 -13.06 -0.32 -8.70
C GLY A 239 -11.54 -0.19 -8.64
N HIS A 240 -11.02 1.00 -8.91
CA HIS A 240 -9.59 1.31 -8.83
C HIS A 240 -9.06 1.21 -7.39
N ASP A 241 -9.75 1.81 -6.44
CA ASP A 241 -9.36 1.76 -5.02
C ASP A 241 -9.37 0.32 -4.49
N LEU A 242 -10.37 -0.47 -4.90
CA LEU A 242 -10.43 -1.89 -4.55
C LEU A 242 -9.31 -2.72 -5.20
N LEU A 243 -8.90 -2.38 -6.42
CA LEU A 243 -7.71 -2.99 -7.06
C LEU A 243 -6.45 -2.69 -6.25
N ILE A 244 -6.22 -1.42 -5.87
CA ILE A 244 -5.11 -1.03 -4.99
C ILE A 244 -5.11 -1.86 -3.70
N LEU A 245 -6.26 -1.98 -3.04
CA LEU A 245 -6.40 -2.78 -1.82
C LEU A 245 -6.03 -4.25 -2.04
N SER A 246 -6.39 -4.83 -3.18
CA SER A 246 -6.09 -6.22 -3.52
C SER A 246 -4.59 -6.50 -3.74
N MET A 247 -3.80 -5.46 -4.02
CA MET A 247 -2.37 -5.59 -4.32
C MET A 247 -1.48 -5.63 -3.07
N TYR A 248 -1.97 -5.16 -1.93
CA TYR A 248 -1.21 -5.20 -0.68
C TYR A 248 -1.00 -6.63 -0.19
N ASN A 249 0.25 -7.03 0.04
CA ASN A 249 0.55 -8.34 0.59
C ASN A 249 0.43 -8.40 2.11
N THR A 250 -0.81 -8.40 2.61
CA THR A 250 -1.08 -8.51 4.07
C THR A 250 -1.69 -9.87 4.46
N GLU A 251 -1.52 -10.25 5.72
CA GLU A 251 -2.14 -11.46 6.32
C GLU A 251 -3.66 -11.33 6.43
N ASP A 252 -4.19 -10.10 6.48
CA ASP A 252 -5.61 -9.82 6.61
C ASP A 252 -6.44 -10.22 5.38
N PHE A 253 -5.79 -10.38 4.24
CA PHE A 253 -6.41 -10.83 3.00
C PHE A 253 -5.73 -12.14 2.54
N PRO A 254 -6.33 -13.30 2.84
CA PRO A 254 -5.87 -14.58 2.33
C PRO A 254 -5.70 -14.55 0.80
N LYS A 255 -4.68 -15.26 0.28
CA LYS A 255 -4.36 -15.28 -1.16
C LYS A 255 -5.56 -15.61 -2.06
N ALA A 256 -6.43 -16.51 -1.62
CA ALA A 256 -7.65 -16.87 -2.35
C ALA A 256 -8.64 -15.70 -2.47
N ILE A 257 -8.78 -14.90 -1.41
CA ILE A 257 -9.65 -13.71 -1.38
C ILE A 257 -9.04 -12.60 -2.23
N LYS A 258 -7.72 -12.39 -2.19
CA LYS A 258 -7.03 -11.39 -3.03
C LYS A 258 -7.28 -11.61 -4.52
N GLY A 259 -7.20 -12.85 -5.00
CA GLY A 259 -7.48 -13.17 -6.40
C GLY A 259 -8.92 -12.85 -6.82
N LYS A 260 -9.90 -13.22 -5.99
CA LYS A 260 -11.31 -12.87 -6.22
C LYS A 260 -11.52 -11.35 -6.19
N LEU A 261 -10.98 -10.67 -5.17
CA LEU A 261 -11.08 -9.22 -5.02
C LEU A 261 -10.51 -8.50 -6.25
N TYR A 262 -9.29 -8.86 -6.67
CA TYR A 262 -8.65 -8.29 -7.84
C TYR A 262 -9.53 -8.47 -9.09
N SER A 263 -10.04 -9.69 -9.33
CA SER A 263 -10.87 -9.97 -10.51
C SER A 263 -12.17 -9.17 -10.53
N ILE A 264 -12.89 -9.09 -9.40
CA ILE A 264 -14.14 -8.33 -9.31
C ILE A 264 -13.86 -6.83 -9.47
N SER A 265 -12.83 -6.33 -8.79
CA SER A 265 -12.46 -4.90 -8.80
C SER A 265 -12.01 -4.46 -10.19
N ARG A 266 -11.30 -5.31 -10.93
CA ARG A 266 -10.95 -5.10 -12.34
C ARG A 266 -12.19 -4.91 -13.21
N GLU A 267 -13.18 -5.79 -13.05
CA GLU A 267 -14.43 -5.69 -13.81
C GLU A 267 -15.20 -4.42 -13.50
N ILE A 268 -15.26 -4.01 -12.22
CA ILE A 268 -15.87 -2.74 -11.77
C ILE A 268 -15.11 -1.56 -12.39
N HIS A 269 -13.79 -1.56 -12.30
CA HIS A 269 -12.94 -0.47 -12.80
C HIS A 269 -13.08 -0.29 -14.32
N LEU A 270 -13.19 -1.39 -15.08
CA LEU A 270 -13.40 -1.36 -16.53
C LEU A 270 -14.82 -1.01 -16.96
N MET A 271 -15.76 -0.76 -16.05
CA MET A 271 -17.13 -0.38 -16.44
C MET A 271 -17.21 0.98 -17.15
N GLU A 272 -16.22 1.88 -16.95
CA GLU A 272 -16.14 3.14 -17.70
C GLU A 272 -15.64 2.92 -19.15
N THR A 273 -14.89 1.84 -19.42
CA THR A 273 -14.29 1.60 -20.75
C THR A 273 -15.23 0.86 -21.71
N LYS A 274 -16.18 0.07 -21.17
CA LYS A 274 -17.17 -0.67 -21.96
C LYS A 274 -18.22 0.27 -22.57
N ARG A 275 -17.91 0.88 -23.72
CA ARG A 275 -18.88 1.59 -24.56
C ARG A 275 -19.66 0.58 -25.40
N ASN A 276 -20.87 0.22 -24.98
CA ASN A 276 -21.79 -0.54 -25.82
C ASN A 276 -22.43 0.38 -26.86
N ASN A 277 -22.46 -0.06 -28.13
CA ASN A 277 -22.88 0.74 -29.30
C ASN A 277 -24.39 1.02 -29.42
N HIS A 278 -25.23 0.57 -28.46
CA HIS A 278 -26.68 0.81 -28.46
C HIS A 278 -27.14 1.43 -27.13
N SER A 279 -27.81 2.59 -27.19
CA SER A 279 -28.03 3.49 -26.03
C SER A 279 -28.97 2.95 -24.96
N PHE A 280 -30.08 2.29 -25.34
CA PHE A 280 -31.04 1.73 -24.39
C PHE A 280 -30.50 0.47 -23.71
N ASP A 281 -29.98 -0.49 -24.50
CA ASP A 281 -29.35 -1.71 -23.97
C ASP A 281 -28.14 -1.40 -23.08
N ARG A 282 -27.46 -0.28 -23.31
CA ARG A 282 -26.30 0.14 -22.51
C ARG A 282 -26.66 0.44 -21.06
N GLN A 283 -27.76 1.15 -20.79
CA GLN A 283 -28.13 1.52 -19.42
C GLN A 283 -28.53 0.30 -18.59
N GLU A 284 -29.39 -0.55 -19.15
CA GLU A 284 -29.86 -1.76 -18.47
C GLU A 284 -28.71 -2.77 -18.29
N SER A 285 -27.89 -2.98 -19.32
CA SER A 285 -26.72 -3.86 -19.24
C SER A 285 -25.73 -3.38 -18.17
N PHE A 286 -25.45 -2.07 -18.12
CA PHE A 286 -24.59 -1.48 -17.10
C PHE A 286 -25.16 -1.71 -15.69
N ARG A 287 -26.46 -1.44 -15.48
CA ARG A 287 -27.12 -1.62 -14.17
C ARG A 287 -27.09 -3.08 -13.73
N ASN A 288 -27.43 -4.01 -14.61
CA ASN A 288 -27.43 -5.43 -14.30
C ASN A 288 -26.02 -5.92 -13.93
N ARG A 289 -25.00 -5.45 -14.65
CA ARG A 289 -23.60 -5.77 -14.34
C ARG A 289 -23.14 -5.16 -13.02
N LEU A 290 -23.53 -3.92 -12.72
CA LEU A 290 -23.22 -3.26 -11.45
C LEU A 290 -23.84 -4.01 -10.27
N ASN A 291 -25.12 -4.38 -10.39
CA ASN A 291 -25.83 -5.19 -9.38
C ASN A 291 -25.12 -6.53 -9.15
N GLU A 292 -24.75 -7.23 -10.22
CA GLU A 292 -24.04 -8.51 -10.15
C GLU A 292 -22.70 -8.37 -9.41
N LEU A 293 -21.85 -7.43 -9.84
CA LEU A 293 -20.52 -7.21 -9.25
C LEU A 293 -20.62 -6.73 -7.80
N SER A 294 -21.58 -5.87 -7.48
CA SER A 294 -21.86 -5.45 -6.10
C SER A 294 -22.27 -6.64 -5.23
N GLY A 295 -23.12 -7.53 -5.74
CA GLY A 295 -23.51 -8.77 -5.07
C GLY A 295 -22.32 -9.70 -4.80
N GLN A 296 -21.46 -9.91 -5.80
CA GLN A 296 -20.24 -10.72 -5.66
C GLN A 296 -19.28 -10.14 -4.62
N LEU A 297 -19.10 -8.82 -4.61
CA LEU A 297 -18.21 -8.15 -3.68
C LEU A 297 -18.74 -8.19 -2.23
N ASN A 298 -20.07 -8.07 -2.05
CA ASN A 298 -20.71 -8.28 -0.75
C ASN A 298 -20.54 -9.73 -0.26
N ALA A 299 -20.71 -10.72 -1.13
CA ALA A 299 -20.48 -12.12 -0.79
C ALA A 299 -19.01 -12.35 -0.37
N LEU A 300 -18.06 -11.77 -1.09
CA LEU A 300 -16.64 -11.84 -0.75
C LEU A 300 -16.34 -11.22 0.63
N ALA A 301 -17.04 -10.14 0.99
CA ALA A 301 -16.84 -9.50 2.27
C ALA A 301 -17.31 -10.35 3.46
N VAL A 302 -18.28 -11.25 3.25
CA VAL A 302 -18.70 -12.24 4.26
C VAL A 302 -17.62 -13.31 4.47
N GLU A 303 -16.80 -13.60 3.45
CA GLU A 303 -15.68 -14.54 3.57
C GLU A 303 -14.49 -13.98 4.38
N LEU A 304 -14.43 -12.65 4.61
CA LEU A 304 -13.31 -12.03 5.32
C LEU A 304 -13.43 -12.20 6.85
N PRO A 305 -12.44 -12.85 7.50
CA PRO A 305 -12.47 -13.03 8.95
C PRO A 305 -12.39 -11.69 9.69
N ASN A 306 -13.32 -11.49 10.62
CA ASN A 306 -13.41 -10.32 11.50
C ASN A 306 -13.73 -8.99 10.80
N VAL A 307 -14.35 -9.00 9.62
CA VAL A 307 -15.08 -7.81 9.13
C VAL A 307 -16.47 -7.85 9.77
N THR A 308 -16.54 -7.63 11.08
CA THR A 308 -17.82 -7.33 11.72
C THR A 308 -18.25 -5.97 11.21
N TYR A 309 -19.15 -5.97 10.22
CA TYR A 309 -19.94 -4.79 9.94
C TYR A 309 -20.60 -4.39 11.25
N ALA A 310 -20.19 -3.25 11.82
CA ALA A 310 -21.11 -2.50 12.65
C ALA A 310 -22.25 -2.10 11.71
N ALA A 311 -23.21 -3.01 11.54
CA ALA A 311 -24.41 -2.80 10.77
C ALA A 311 -25.22 -1.74 11.51
N ASN A 312 -25.16 -0.52 11.01
CA ASN A 312 -26.13 0.55 11.23
C ASN A 312 -26.39 1.18 9.86
#